data_AF-A0A256XX82-F1
#
_entry.id   AF-A0A256XX82-F1
#
_cell.length_a   1.000
_cell.length_b   1.000
_cell.length_c   1.000
_cell.angle_alpha   90.00
_cell.angle_beta   90.00
_cell.angle_gamma   90.00
#
_symmetry.space_group_name_H-M   'P 1'
#
loop_
_entity.id
_entity.type
_entity.pdbx_description
1 polymer ?
#
loop_
_entity_poly.entity_id
_entity_poly.type
_entity_poly.pdbx_seq_one_letter_code
_entity_poly.pdbx_strand_id
1 'polypeptide(L)'
;MYKKNKATIYSFIAAAITTPIGALISYPFISKLKGTTTLGSLLAMSAGALIYVGAAHLLPEASKEHKKHSYMSLLAGILVALIIILTKTH
;
A
#
# COMPACT_ATOMS: atom_id res chain seq x y z
N MET A 1 6.48 -20.10 -25.75
CA MET A 1 6.96 -18.73 -25.43
C MET A 1 5.75 -17.84 -25.15
N TYR A 2 5.27 -17.82 -23.91
CA TYR A 2 4.07 -17.04 -23.53
C TYR A 2 4.40 -15.55 -23.66
N LYS A 3 3.62 -14.80 -24.45
CA LYS A 3 3.82 -13.36 -24.68
C LYS A 3 3.82 -12.61 -23.33
N LYS A 4 5.01 -12.29 -22.81
CA LYS A 4 5.26 -11.61 -21.52
C LYS A 4 4.40 -10.35 -21.33
N ASN A 5 4.02 -9.66 -22.40
CA ASN A 5 3.22 -8.43 -22.33
C ASN A 5 1.78 -8.65 -21.86
N LYS A 6 1.17 -9.82 -22.10
CA LYS A 6 -0.21 -10.06 -21.65
C LYS A 6 -0.26 -10.35 -20.15
N ALA A 7 0.70 -11.10 -19.63
CA ALA A 7 0.74 -11.48 -18.21
C ALA A 7 0.84 -10.27 -17.28
N THR A 8 1.68 -9.28 -17.61
CA THR A 8 1.80 -8.04 -16.83
C THR A 8 0.52 -7.20 -16.88
N ILE A 9 -0.17 -7.16 -18.02
CA ILE A 9 -1.44 -6.43 -18.15
C ILE A 9 -2.54 -7.11 -17.33
N TYR A 10 -2.64 -8.45 -17.40
CA TYR A 10 -3.63 -9.19 -16.61
C TYR A 10 -3.36 -9.07 -15.11
N SER A 11 -2.10 -9.15 -14.66
CA SER A 11 -1.79 -8.99 -13.23
C SER A 11 -2.04 -7.57 -12.74
N PHE A 12 -1.74 -6.56 -13.55
CA PHE A 12 -2.03 -5.16 -13.25
C PHE A 12 -3.53 -4.91 -13.14
N ILE A 13 -4.32 -5.36 -14.13
CA ILE A 13 -5.78 -5.22 -14.11
C ILE A 13 -6.37 -5.97 -12.91
N ALA A 14 -5.91 -7.18 -12.63
CA ALA A 14 -6.37 -7.96 -11.49
C ALA A 14 -6.07 -7.25 -10.14
N ALA A 15 -4.88 -6.68 -9.98
CA ALA A 15 -4.50 -5.93 -8.78
C ALA A 15 -5.28 -4.62 -8.64
N ALA A 16 -5.43 -3.88 -9.74
CA ALA A 16 -6.15 -2.62 -9.80
C ALA A 16 -7.65 -2.79 -9.50
N ILE A 17 -8.25 -3.90 -9.92
CA ILE A 17 -9.67 -4.21 -9.67
C ILE A 17 -9.87 -4.81 -8.26
N THR A 18 -8.89 -5.57 -7.74
CA THR A 18 -8.98 -6.19 -6.41
C THR A 18 -9.19 -5.17 -5.29
N THR A 19 -8.51 -4.02 -5.35
CA THR A 19 -8.60 -3.00 -4.30
C THR A 19 -10.01 -2.36 -4.20
N PRO A 20 -10.60 -1.80 -5.26
CA PRO A 20 -11.94 -1.21 -5.21
C PRO A 20 -13.01 -2.27 -4.95
N ILE A 21 -12.89 -3.49 -5.51
CA ILE A 21 -13.83 -4.57 -5.22
C ILE A 21 -13.78 -4.96 -3.73
N GLY A 22 -12.59 -5.14 -3.18
CA GLY A 22 -12.41 -5.44 -1.76
C GLY A 22 -12.98 -4.35 -0.86
N ALA A 23 -12.79 -3.08 -1.22
CA ALA A 23 -13.37 -1.95 -0.52
C ALA A 23 -14.91 -1.94 -0.59
N LEU A 24 -15.48 -2.21 -1.77
CA LEU A 24 -16.93 -2.24 -1.97
C LEU A 24 -17.60 -3.36 -1.14
N ILE A 25 -17.01 -4.55 -1.14
CA ILE A 25 -17.51 -5.70 -0.36
C ILE A 25 -17.38 -5.43 1.15
N SER A 26 -16.29 -4.79 1.58
CA SER A 26 -16.04 -4.51 3.00
C SER A 26 -16.81 -3.29 3.52
N TYR A 27 -17.31 -2.42 2.64
CA TYR A 27 -18.03 -1.19 2.99
C TYR A 27 -19.18 -1.39 4.01
N PRO A 28 -20.13 -2.34 3.82
CA PRO A 28 -21.22 -2.54 4.78
C PRO A 28 -20.77 -3.08 6.16
N PHE A 29 -19.61 -3.74 6.23
CA PHE A 29 -19.03 -4.17 7.51
C PHE A 29 -18.35 -2.99 8.19
N ILE A 30 -17.49 -2.28 7.47
CA ILE A 30 -16.76 -1.11 7.98
C ILE A 30 -17.75 -0.03 8.44
N SER A 31 -18.83 0.21 7.69
CA SER A 31 -19.85 1.21 8.03
C SER A 31 -20.55 0.92 9.37
N LYS A 32 -20.74 -0.35 9.72
CA LYS A 32 -21.29 -0.78 11.03
C LYS A 32 -20.28 -0.59 12.17
N LEU A 33 -18.99 -0.65 11.87
CA LEU A 33 -17.89 -0.53 12.84
C LEU A 33 -17.38 0.91 12.99
N LYS A 34 -17.85 1.85 12.14
CA LYS A 34 -17.46 3.26 12.21
C LYS A 34 -17.76 3.83 13.60
N GLY A 35 -16.75 4.44 14.21
CA GLY A 35 -16.84 5.03 15.56
C GLY A 35 -16.52 4.07 16.72
N THR A 36 -16.24 2.79 16.44
CA THR A 36 -15.82 1.83 17.47
C THR A 36 -14.30 1.76 17.57
N THR A 37 -13.78 1.57 18.78
CA THR A 37 -12.34 1.33 19.03
C THR A 37 -11.82 0.12 18.26
N THR A 38 -12.67 -0.89 18.02
CA THR A 38 -12.34 -2.11 17.28
C THR A 38 -11.85 -1.84 15.86
N LEU A 39 -12.47 -0.89 15.14
CA LEU A 39 -12.01 -0.50 13.81
C LEU A 39 -10.59 0.10 13.85
N GLY A 40 -10.33 0.94 14.86
CA GLY A 40 -9.01 1.54 15.10
C GLY A 40 -7.94 0.48 15.36
N SER A 41 -8.23 -0.51 16.21
CA SER A 41 -7.30 -1.61 16.50
C SER A 41 -7.00 -2.47 15.27
N LEU A 42 -8.03 -2.78 14.46
CA LEU A 42 -7.86 -3.53 13.20
C LEU A 42 -7.01 -2.75 12.19
N LEU A 43 -7.29 -1.45 12.02
CA LEU A 43 -6.51 -0.58 11.14
C LEU A 43 -5.06 -0.42 11.62
N ALA A 44 -4.84 -0.28 12.93
CA ALA A 44 -3.51 -0.20 13.52
C ALA A 44 -2.72 -1.51 13.30
N MET A 45 -3.38 -2.66 13.47
CA MET A 45 -2.79 -3.97 13.18
C MET A 45 -2.40 -4.10 11.70
N SER A 46 -3.28 -3.72 10.76
CA SER A 46 -2.97 -3.72 9.33
C SER A 46 -1.84 -2.75 8.97
N ALA A 47 -1.83 -1.54 9.54
CA ALA A 47 -0.75 -0.57 9.35
C ALA A 47 0.60 -1.12 9.85
N GLY A 48 0.62 -1.76 11.01
CA GLY A 48 1.80 -2.43 11.55
C GLY A 48 2.34 -3.53 10.63
N ALA A 49 1.45 -4.37 10.10
CA ALA A 49 1.83 -5.42 9.15
C ALA A 49 2.45 -4.84 7.86
N LEU A 50 1.89 -3.76 7.31
CA LEU A 50 2.44 -3.07 6.13
C LEU A 50 3.81 -2.45 6.40
N ILE A 51 4.00 -1.82 7.57
CA ILE A 51 5.30 -1.28 7.99
C ILE A 51 6.31 -2.42 8.15
N TYR A 52 5.93 -3.54 8.76
CA TYR A 52 6.81 -4.71 8.93
C TYR A 52 7.27 -5.27 7.60
N VAL A 53 6.36 -5.54 6.66
CA VAL A 53 6.71 -6.06 5.32
C VAL A 53 7.57 -5.04 4.56
N GLY A 54 7.25 -3.75 4.68
CA GLY A 54 8.03 -2.66 4.14
C GLY A 54 9.46 -2.63 4.66
N ALA A 55 9.63 -2.71 5.99
CA ALA A 55 10.92 -2.61 6.66
C ALA A 55 11.78 -3.88 6.55
N ALA A 56 11.17 -5.05 6.74
CA ALA A 56 11.88 -6.32 6.78
C ALA A 56 12.23 -6.85 5.39
N HIS A 57 11.40 -6.59 4.38
CA HIS A 57 11.57 -7.15 3.04
C HIS A 57 11.79 -6.07 1.97
N LEU A 58 10.91 -5.08 1.84
CA LEU A 58 11.00 -4.12 0.72
C LEU A 58 12.20 -3.17 0.82
N LEU A 59 12.51 -2.66 2.01
CA LEU A 59 13.66 -1.78 2.29
C LEU A 59 15.03 -2.41 1.97
N PRO A 60 15.34 -3.64 2.43
CA PRO A 60 16.60 -4.29 2.09
C PRO A 60 16.66 -4.73 0.62
N GLU A 61 15.57 -5.20 0.02
CA GLU A 61 15.53 -5.56 -1.42
C GLU A 61 15.79 -4.32 -2.30
N ALA A 62 15.08 -3.23 -2.03
CA ALA A 62 15.23 -1.98 -2.77
C ALA A 62 16.64 -1.40 -2.65
N SER A 63 17.29 -1.54 -1.50
CA SER A 63 18.64 -1.03 -1.26
C SER A 63 19.74 -1.91 -1.90
N LYS A 64 19.48 -3.21 -2.09
CA LYS A 64 20.43 -4.16 -2.68
C LYS A 64 20.59 -3.98 -4.19
N GLU A 65 19.51 -3.67 -4.91
CA GLU A 65 19.52 -3.59 -6.38
C GLU A 65 20.05 -2.24 -6.94
N HIS A 66 19.91 -1.11 -6.22
CA HIS A 66 20.27 0.23 -6.76
C HIS A 66 20.90 1.17 -5.72
N LYS A 67 22.20 0.97 -5.45
CA LYS A 67 22.97 1.59 -4.33
C LYS A 67 22.98 3.13 -4.20
N LYS A 68 22.58 3.91 -5.20
CA LYS A 68 22.53 5.39 -5.11
C LYS A 68 21.16 6.03 -5.30
N HIS A 69 20.30 5.48 -6.16
CA HIS A 69 19.00 6.08 -6.47
C HIS A 69 17.85 5.54 -5.61
N SER A 70 18.01 4.36 -5.01
CA SER A 70 16.95 3.72 -4.21
C SER A 70 16.57 4.53 -2.96
N TYR A 71 17.58 5.07 -2.25
CA TYR A 71 17.35 5.90 -1.06
C TYR A 71 16.63 7.21 -1.41
N MET A 72 16.96 7.83 -2.54
CA MET A 72 16.25 9.03 -3.04
C MET A 72 14.79 8.72 -3.40
N SER A 73 14.50 7.60 -4.05
CA SER A 73 13.13 7.20 -4.36
C SER A 73 12.31 6.90 -3.10
N LEU A 74 12.93 6.30 -2.09
CA LEU A 74 12.29 6.01 -0.81
C LEU A 74 11.99 7.30 -0.03
N LEU A 75 12.95 8.22 0.06
CA LEU A 75 12.76 9.56 0.64
C LEU A 75 11.69 10.36 -0.11
N ALA A 76 11.72 10.34 -1.44
CA ALA A 76 10.71 10.99 -2.27
C ALA A 76 9.32 10.42 -2.01
N GLY A 77 9.19 9.09 -1.88
CA GLY A 77 7.93 8.43 -1.52
C GLY A 77 7.40 8.87 -0.15
N ILE A 78 8.27 8.95 0.87
CA ILE A 78 7.92 9.44 2.21
C ILE A 78 7.49 10.92 2.15
N LEU A 79 8.24 11.77 1.43
CA LEU A 79 7.90 13.19 1.25
C LEU A 79 6.53 13.37 0.58
N VAL A 80 6.26 12.62 -0.48
CA VAL A 80 4.95 12.65 -1.16
C VAL A 80 3.83 12.21 -0.20
N ALA A 81 4.05 11.13 0.57
CA ALA A 81 3.07 10.69 1.56
C ALA A 81 2.79 11.77 2.63
N LEU A 82 3.83 12.44 3.12
CA LEU A 82 3.71 13.55 4.07
C LEU A 82 2.94 14.73 3.47
N ILE A 83 3.23 15.12 2.22
CA ILE A 83 2.50 16.18 1.51
C ILE A 83 1.02 15.84 1.39
N ILE A 84 0.68 14.60 1.03
CA ILE A 84 -0.73 14.15 0.93
C ILE A 84 -1.43 14.26 2.28
N ILE A 85 -0.78 13.83 3.37
CA ILE A 85 -1.33 13.90 4.73
C ILE A 85 -1.57 15.37 5.12
N LEU A 86 -0.56 16.22 4.97
CA LEU A 86 -0.64 17.64 5.32
C LEU A 86 -1.69 18.39 4.50
N THR A 87 -1.84 18.06 3.22
CA THR A 87 -2.84 18.67 2.33
C THR A 87 -4.26 18.28 2.72
N LYS A 88 -4.48 17.04 3.18
CA LYS A 88 -5.81 16.56 3.59
C LYS A 88 -6.24 17.07 4.97
N THR A 89 -5.29 17.49 5.80
CA THR A 89 -5.54 18.05 7.14
C THR A 89 -6.01 19.52 7.09
N HIS A 90 -5.90 20.19 5.94
CA HIS A 90 -6.32 21.58 5.74
C HIS A 90 -7.65 21.69 4.98
#